data_AF-A0A654F8K2-F1
#
_entry.id   AF-A0A654F8K2-F1
#
_cell.length_a   1.000
_cell.length_b   1.000
_cell.length_c   1.000
_cell.angle_alpha   90.00
_cell.angle_beta   90.00
_cell.angle_gamma   90.00
#
_symmetry.space_group_name_H-M   'P 1'
#
loop_
_entity.id
_entity.type
_entity.pdbx_description
1 polymer ?
#
loop_
_entity_poly.entity_id
_entity_poly.type
_entity_poly.pdbx_seq_one_letter_code
_entity_poly.pdbx_strand_id
1 'polypeptide(L)'
;MIPPGVSFGYSELSVSLKGNTYWLAIVVTETPRTISLLKFDFSIEKSVLVPLPYHSLQSRRFEASSLSVVREEKLSVLLQRDISSKTEIWVTSKIDDTTKVVSWSKILALDLSPHLQIWNDASFLIGEEKKVIMCERLVDVHTSKVMVYIVGENNVVTQVEFGVVEMDGCWAVIFNYVPSLIQIEQAGGNRNIVSGFSNSMT
;
A
#
# COMPACT_ATOMS: atom_id res chain seq x y z
N MET A 1 -12.42 -13.11 -14.12
CA MET A 1 -13.36 -12.19 -14.78
C MET A 1 -13.88 -11.17 -13.77
N ILE A 2 -13.90 -9.88 -14.08
CA ILE A 2 -14.42 -8.82 -13.18
C ILE A 2 -15.97 -8.86 -13.21
N PRO A 3 -16.67 -8.75 -12.07
CA PRO A 3 -18.14 -8.78 -12.06
C PRO A 3 -18.74 -7.57 -12.82
N PRO A 4 -19.91 -7.72 -13.45
CA PRO A 4 -20.63 -6.58 -14.02
C PRO A 4 -20.86 -5.50 -12.95
N GLY A 5 -20.61 -4.23 -13.32
CA GLY A 5 -20.75 -3.11 -12.38
C GLY A 5 -19.55 -2.84 -11.49
N VAL A 6 -18.44 -3.57 -11.67
CA VAL A 6 -17.17 -3.33 -10.96
C VAL A 6 -16.12 -2.84 -11.94
N SER A 7 -15.38 -1.80 -11.59
CA SER A 7 -14.22 -1.31 -12.33
C SER A 7 -12.97 -1.30 -11.46
N PHE A 8 -11.79 -1.21 -12.06
CA PHE A 8 -10.55 -1.00 -11.32
C PHE A 8 -10.64 0.27 -10.44
N GLY A 9 -10.02 0.20 -9.27
CA GLY A 9 -9.86 1.33 -8.37
C GLY A 9 -8.86 2.36 -8.89
N TYR A 10 -8.67 3.41 -8.10
CA TYR A 10 -7.69 4.46 -8.39
C TYR A 10 -6.25 4.04 -8.07
N SER A 11 -6.06 2.93 -7.35
CA SER A 11 -4.76 2.30 -7.12
C SER A 11 -4.62 1.12 -8.07
N GLU A 12 -3.58 1.12 -8.90
CA GLU A 12 -3.25 -0.02 -9.77
C GLU A 12 -2.52 -1.13 -9.01
N LEU A 13 -2.23 -0.92 -7.72
CA LEU A 13 -1.50 -1.87 -6.90
C LEU A 13 -2.40 -3.04 -6.50
N SER A 14 -2.01 -4.22 -6.97
CA SER A 14 -2.56 -5.50 -6.53
C SER A 14 -1.56 -6.23 -5.64
N VAL A 15 -2.06 -7.03 -4.72
CA VAL A 15 -1.24 -7.87 -3.84
C VAL A 15 -1.70 -9.32 -3.91
N SER A 16 -0.78 -10.24 -3.66
CA SER A 16 -1.08 -11.66 -3.56
C SER A 16 -1.01 -12.10 -2.10
N LEU A 17 -2.00 -12.88 -1.65
CA LEU A 17 -2.02 -13.49 -0.34
C LEU A 17 -2.65 -14.88 -0.43
N LYS A 18 -1.93 -15.89 0.08
CA LYS A 18 -2.37 -17.29 0.12
C LYS A 18 -2.90 -17.80 -1.23
N GLY A 19 -2.21 -17.44 -2.31
CA GLY A 19 -2.56 -17.88 -3.67
C GLY A 19 -3.77 -17.17 -4.28
N ASN A 20 -4.29 -16.11 -3.65
CA ASN A 20 -5.35 -15.26 -4.18
C ASN A 20 -4.83 -13.84 -4.44
N THR A 21 -5.38 -13.17 -5.45
CA THR A 21 -5.00 -11.78 -5.77
C THR A 21 -6.06 -10.82 -5.28
N TYR A 22 -5.62 -9.70 -4.72
CA TYR A 22 -6.47 -8.67 -4.14
C TYR A 22 -6.11 -7.31 -4.71
N TRP A 23 -7.12 -6.49 -5.01
CA TRP A 23 -6.94 -5.10 -5.45
C TRP A 23 -8.16 -4.25 -5.08
N LEU A 24 -7.98 -2.94 -5.03
CA LEU A 24 -9.08 -2.02 -4.79
C LEU A 24 -9.92 -1.86 -6.07
N ALA A 25 -11.24 -1.88 -5.91
CA ALA A 25 -12.18 -1.79 -7.01
C ALA A 25 -13.31 -0.80 -6.68
N ILE A 26 -13.80 -0.12 -7.72
CA ILE A 26 -14.96 0.77 -7.62
C ILE A 26 -16.20 -0.03 -8.02
N VAL A 27 -17.21 -0.03 -7.16
CA VAL A 27 -18.52 -0.62 -7.43
C VAL A 27 -19.44 0.49 -7.95
N VAL A 28 -19.77 0.42 -9.23
CA VAL A 28 -20.47 1.45 -10.02
C VAL A 28 -21.98 1.25 -9.98
N THR A 29 -22.45 0.06 -9.60
CA THR A 29 -23.89 -0.26 -9.45
C THR A 29 -24.51 0.33 -8.18
N GLU A 30 -23.70 0.80 -7.24
CA GLU A 30 -24.15 1.47 -6.01
C GLU A 30 -24.12 2.99 -6.22
N THR A 31 -25.17 3.68 -5.80
CA THR A 31 -25.24 5.15 -5.76
C THR A 31 -25.33 5.62 -4.30
N PRO A 32 -24.34 6.40 -3.80
CA PRO A 32 -23.10 6.81 -4.46
C PRO A 32 -22.13 5.63 -4.69
N ARG A 33 -21.19 5.80 -5.64
CA ARG A 33 -20.16 4.80 -5.95
C ARG A 33 -19.41 4.41 -4.68
N THR A 34 -19.19 3.12 -4.48
CA THR A 34 -18.45 2.61 -3.32
C THR A 34 -17.12 2.01 -3.75
N ILE A 35 -16.18 1.95 -2.81
CA ILE A 35 -14.89 1.29 -3.01
C ILE A 35 -14.90 0.03 -2.15
N SER A 36 -14.49 -1.08 -2.74
CA SER A 36 -14.39 -2.38 -2.08
C SER A 36 -13.08 -3.05 -2.48
N LEU A 37 -12.67 -4.04 -1.70
CA LEU A 37 -11.57 -4.90 -2.07
C LEU A 37 -12.11 -6.02 -2.98
N LEU A 38 -11.50 -6.24 -4.14
CA LEU A 38 -11.85 -7.36 -5.02
C LEU A 38 -10.83 -8.48 -4.82
N LYS A 39 -11.30 -9.66 -4.36
CA LYS A 39 -10.52 -10.90 -4.32
C LYS A 39 -10.76 -11.65 -5.63
N PHE A 40 -9.70 -12.05 -6.31
CA PHE A 40 -9.77 -13.11 -7.31
C PHE A 40 -9.34 -14.42 -6.66
N ASP A 41 -10.31 -15.31 -6.50
CA ASP A 41 -10.12 -16.63 -5.93
C ASP A 41 -9.75 -17.62 -7.03
N PHE A 42 -8.49 -18.06 -7.07
CA PHE A 42 -8.00 -18.97 -8.09
C PHE A 42 -8.54 -20.39 -7.92
N SER A 43 -8.97 -20.78 -6.71
CA SER A 43 -9.48 -22.13 -6.46
C SER A 43 -10.84 -22.39 -7.14
N ILE A 44 -11.62 -21.33 -7.32
CA ILE A 44 -12.96 -21.39 -7.93
C ILE A 44 -13.08 -20.48 -9.17
N GLU A 45 -11.97 -19.88 -9.60
CA GLU A 45 -11.84 -18.93 -10.73
C GLU A 45 -12.86 -17.78 -10.71
N LYS A 46 -13.18 -17.26 -9.52
CA LYS A 46 -14.21 -16.23 -9.34
C LYS A 46 -13.69 -15.00 -8.61
N SER A 47 -14.24 -13.87 -8.98
CA SER A 47 -14.06 -12.61 -8.28
C SER A 47 -15.12 -12.44 -7.19
N VAL A 48 -14.70 -12.01 -6.01
CA VAL A 48 -15.54 -11.83 -4.83
C VAL A 48 -15.24 -10.46 -4.23
N LEU A 49 -16.30 -9.68 -3.99
CA LEU A 49 -16.17 -8.42 -3.27
C LEU A 49 -15.98 -8.70 -1.77
N VAL A 50 -14.98 -8.05 -1.21
CA VAL A 50 -14.62 -8.06 0.20
C VAL A 50 -14.84 -6.65 0.75
N PRO A 51 -15.71 -6.48 1.75
CA PRO A 51 -15.96 -5.17 2.34
C PRO A 51 -14.71 -4.56 2.97
N LEU A 52 -14.58 -3.24 2.83
CA LEU A 52 -13.58 -2.44 3.53
C LEU A 52 -14.03 -2.13 4.98
N PRO A 53 -13.11 -1.68 5.86
CA PRO A 53 -13.45 -1.35 7.25
C PRO A 53 -14.62 -0.37 7.40
N TYR A 54 -14.80 0.50 6.41
CA TYR A 54 -15.90 1.46 6.34
C TYR A 54 -17.08 0.85 5.57
N HIS A 55 -17.94 0.15 6.31
CA HIS A 55 -19.07 -0.59 5.73
C HIS A 55 -20.26 0.26 5.27
N SER A 56 -20.46 1.43 5.86
CA SER A 56 -21.70 2.19 5.63
C SER A 56 -21.48 3.65 5.93
N LEU A 57 -21.65 4.44 4.87
CA LEU A 57 -22.03 5.86 4.80
C LEU A 57 -21.19 6.51 3.70
N GLN A 58 -21.68 6.31 2.47
CA GLN A 58 -21.48 7.21 1.34
C GLN A 58 -20.02 7.64 1.13
N SER A 59 -19.22 6.77 0.51
CA SER A 59 -17.85 7.16 0.17
C SER A 59 -17.89 8.25 -0.90
N ARG A 60 -17.55 9.46 -0.48
CA ARG A 60 -16.77 10.37 -1.33
C ARG A 60 -15.50 9.63 -1.75
N ARG A 61 -14.89 10.02 -2.88
CA ARG A 61 -13.58 9.49 -3.29
C ARG A 61 -12.61 9.58 -2.10
N PHE A 62 -11.90 8.48 -1.78
CA PHE A 62 -10.78 8.57 -0.85
C PHE A 62 -9.71 9.48 -1.46
N GLU A 63 -9.08 10.29 -0.61
CA GLU A 63 -7.92 11.09 -1.00
C GLU A 63 -6.73 10.17 -1.26
N ALA A 64 -6.54 9.20 -0.36
CA ALA A 64 -5.50 8.18 -0.42
C ALA A 64 -6.08 6.79 -0.14
N SER A 65 -5.71 5.81 -0.95
CA SER A 65 -6.00 4.41 -0.70
C SER A 65 -4.91 3.51 -1.25
N SER A 66 -4.40 2.60 -0.41
CA SER A 66 -3.36 1.65 -0.80
C SER A 66 -3.57 0.30 -0.12
N LEU A 67 -3.02 -0.75 -0.72
CA LEU A 67 -3.15 -2.14 -0.29
C LEU A 67 -1.77 -2.76 -0.10
N SER A 68 -1.60 -3.52 0.98
CA SER A 68 -0.34 -4.19 1.32
C SER A 68 -0.57 -5.50 2.07
N VAL A 69 0.48 -6.31 2.19
CA VAL A 69 0.47 -7.61 2.89
C VAL A 69 1.38 -7.53 4.11
N VAL A 70 0.87 -7.99 5.26
CA VAL A 70 1.61 -8.04 6.52
C VAL A 70 2.04 -9.46 6.79
N ARG A 71 3.36 -9.69 6.81
CA ARG A 71 4.01 -10.97 7.14
C ARG A 71 3.45 -12.15 6.35
N GLU A 72 3.05 -11.94 5.10
CA GLU A 72 2.45 -12.97 4.22
C GLU A 72 1.19 -13.66 4.78
N GLU A 73 0.58 -13.11 5.83
CA GLU A 73 -0.54 -13.75 6.53
C GLU A 73 -1.82 -12.94 6.47
N LYS A 74 -1.71 -11.61 6.40
CA LYS A 74 -2.80 -10.65 6.57
C LYS A 74 -2.76 -9.58 5.49
N LEU A 75 -3.93 -9.06 5.14
CA LEU A 75 -4.03 -7.86 4.32
C LEU A 75 -4.00 -6.63 5.21
N SER A 76 -3.52 -5.53 4.65
CA SER A 76 -3.59 -4.21 5.26
C SER A 76 -4.00 -3.18 4.23
N VAL A 77 -4.78 -2.19 4.66
CA VAL A 77 -5.17 -1.06 3.83
C VAL A 77 -4.82 0.24 4.52
N LEU A 78 -4.29 1.18 3.75
CA LEU A 78 -4.14 2.58 4.12
C LEU A 78 -5.31 3.34 3.51
N LEU A 79 -6.03 4.12 4.31
CA LEU A 79 -7.23 4.84 3.89
C LEU A 79 -7.23 6.28 4.43
N GLN A 80 -7.45 7.26 3.57
CA GLN A 80 -7.69 8.66 3.92
C GLN A 80 -8.97 9.15 3.25
N ARG A 81 -9.98 9.52 4.04
CA ARG A 81 -11.32 9.89 3.53
C ARG A 81 -11.39 11.23 2.83
N ASP A 82 -10.61 12.19 3.29
CA ASP A 82 -10.51 13.54 2.75
C ASP A 82 -9.17 14.15 3.18
N ILE A 83 -8.76 15.23 2.52
CA ILE A 83 -7.50 15.92 2.77
C ILE A 83 -7.30 16.40 4.22
N SER A 84 -8.38 16.61 4.98
CA SER A 84 -8.33 17.03 6.39
C SER A 84 -8.44 15.86 7.38
N SER A 85 -8.77 14.67 6.88
CA SER A 85 -8.85 13.44 7.68
C SER A 85 -7.46 12.85 7.90
N LYS A 86 -7.28 12.24 9.07
CA LYS A 86 -6.11 11.41 9.36
C LYS A 86 -6.05 10.22 8.40
N THR A 87 -4.82 9.86 8.04
CA THR A 87 -4.55 8.66 7.26
C THR A 87 -4.55 7.46 8.19
N GLU A 88 -5.40 6.48 7.93
CA GLU A 88 -5.58 5.35 8.83
C GLU A 88 -5.07 4.06 8.20
N ILE A 89 -4.52 3.19 9.05
CA ILE A 89 -4.06 1.87 8.64
C ILE A 89 -4.87 0.81 9.36
N TRP A 90 -5.46 -0.06 8.56
CA TRP A 90 -6.30 -1.16 8.99
C TRP A 90 -5.66 -2.47 8.55
N VAL A 91 -5.70 -3.47 9.43
CA VAL A 91 -5.17 -4.80 9.16
C VAL A 91 -6.29 -5.79 9.33
N THR A 92 -6.37 -6.78 8.44
CA THR A 92 -7.30 -7.88 8.62
C THR A 92 -6.88 -8.68 9.84
N SER A 93 -7.86 -9.22 10.56
CA SER A 93 -7.58 -10.26 11.54
C SER A 93 -7.19 -11.57 10.84
N LYS A 94 -7.82 -12.69 11.18
CA LYS A 94 -7.67 -13.93 10.41
C LYS A 94 -8.63 -13.85 9.23
N ILE A 95 -8.10 -14.00 8.01
CA ILE A 95 -8.96 -14.20 6.83
C ILE A 95 -9.47 -15.64 6.92
N ASP A 96 -10.76 -15.78 7.19
CA ASP A 96 -11.45 -17.06 7.08
C ASP A 96 -11.96 -17.22 5.64
N ASP A 97 -11.29 -18.09 4.88
CA ASP A 97 -11.64 -18.37 3.49
C ASP A 97 -13.02 -19.03 3.34
N THR A 98 -13.62 -19.54 4.43
CA THR A 98 -14.93 -20.21 4.37
C THR A 98 -16.12 -19.26 4.50
N THR A 99 -15.99 -18.17 5.26
CA THR A 99 -17.14 -17.31 5.61
C THR A 99 -17.25 -16.03 4.78
N LYS A 100 -16.26 -15.70 3.93
CA LYS A 100 -16.19 -14.43 3.15
C LYS A 100 -16.24 -13.15 4.01
N VAL A 101 -16.29 -13.28 5.33
CA VAL A 101 -16.34 -12.15 6.27
C VAL A 101 -14.90 -11.83 6.66
N VAL A 102 -14.47 -10.61 6.34
CA VAL A 102 -13.17 -10.09 6.74
C VAL A 102 -13.38 -9.07 7.84
N SER A 103 -12.87 -9.36 9.04
CA SER A 103 -12.85 -8.40 10.13
C SER A 103 -11.57 -7.58 10.08
N TRP A 104 -11.72 -6.27 10.10
CA TRP A 104 -10.63 -5.30 10.08
C TRP A 104 -10.40 -4.72 11.48
N SER A 105 -9.13 -4.44 11.79
CA SER A 105 -8.73 -3.77 13.02
C SER A 105 -7.85 -2.57 12.67
N LYS A 106 -8.22 -1.39 13.16
CA LYS A 106 -7.41 -0.18 13.02
C LYS A 106 -6.20 -0.32 13.93
N ILE A 107 -5.00 -0.19 13.38
CA ILE A 107 -3.75 -0.30 14.15
C ILE A 107 -3.06 1.05 14.34
N LEU A 108 -3.32 2.01 13.44
CA LEU A 108 -2.67 3.31 13.45
C LEU A 108 -3.56 4.37 12.78
N ALA A 109 -3.48 5.60 13.28
CA ALA A 109 -4.05 6.78 12.65
C ALA A 109 -2.98 7.88 12.65
N LEU A 110 -2.51 8.22 11.46
CA LEU A 110 -1.45 9.15 11.18
C LEU A 110 -2.02 10.54 10.93
N ASP A 111 -1.55 11.51 11.70
CA ASP A 111 -1.77 12.92 11.41
C ASP A 111 -0.68 13.39 10.45
N LEU A 112 -0.84 13.02 9.19
CA LEU A 112 0.01 13.54 8.15
C LEU A 112 -0.43 14.99 7.94
N SER A 113 0.47 15.93 8.25
CA SER A 113 0.28 17.36 7.99
C SER A 113 -0.36 17.58 6.62
N PRO A 114 -1.19 18.61 6.40
CA PRO A 114 -1.77 18.91 5.08
C PRO A 114 -0.74 19.09 3.95
N HIS A 115 0.56 19.15 4.28
CA HIS A 115 1.69 19.15 3.33
C HIS A 115 2.12 17.75 2.85
N LEU A 116 1.66 16.67 3.49
CA LEU A 116 1.91 15.27 3.14
C LEU A 116 0.63 14.68 2.53
N GLN A 117 0.40 14.97 1.25
CA GLN A 117 -0.70 14.39 0.48
C GLN A 117 -0.22 13.06 -0.08
N ILE A 118 -0.71 11.95 0.47
CA ILE A 118 -0.46 10.62 -0.08
C ILE A 118 -1.50 10.36 -1.17
N TRP A 119 -1.06 10.06 -2.38
CA TRP A 119 -1.96 9.67 -3.47
C TRP A 119 -2.26 8.17 -3.50
N ASN A 120 -3.27 7.80 -4.29
CA ASN A 120 -3.76 6.42 -4.43
C ASN A 120 -2.70 5.43 -4.97
N ASP A 121 -1.59 5.91 -5.52
CA ASP A 121 -0.51 5.09 -6.05
C ASP A 121 0.65 4.91 -5.07
N ALA A 122 0.53 5.45 -3.86
CA ALA A 122 1.52 5.20 -2.82
C ALA A 122 1.49 3.72 -2.41
N SER A 123 2.67 3.15 -2.19
CA SER A 123 2.83 1.83 -1.58
C SER A 123 3.20 1.98 -0.11
N PHE A 124 2.83 1.02 0.72
CA PHE A 124 3.24 1.03 2.12
C PHE A 124 3.52 -0.37 2.66
N LEU A 125 4.31 -0.43 3.73
CA LEU A 125 4.59 -1.64 4.49
C LEU A 125 4.47 -1.35 5.99
N ILE A 126 4.06 -2.37 6.73
CA ILE A 126 4.08 -2.38 8.19
C ILE A 126 5.25 -3.27 8.62
N GLY A 127 6.29 -2.65 9.14
CA GLY A 127 7.49 -3.30 9.67
C GLY A 127 7.33 -3.76 11.13
N GLU A 128 8.45 -4.10 11.73
CA GLU A 128 8.53 -4.44 13.16
C GLU A 128 8.24 -3.22 14.04
N GLU A 129 7.80 -3.46 15.29
CA GLU A 129 7.46 -2.38 16.25
C GLU A 129 6.43 -1.37 15.72
N LYS A 130 5.53 -1.82 14.82
CA LYS A 130 4.50 -0.98 14.17
C LYS A 130 5.07 0.20 13.38
N LYS A 131 6.34 0.15 12.96
CA LYS A 131 6.90 1.13 12.04
C LYS A 131 6.21 1.01 10.69
N VAL A 132 5.77 2.15 10.15
CA VAL A 132 5.12 2.21 8.85
C VAL A 132 6.06 2.89 7.87
N ILE A 133 6.28 2.26 6.74
CA ILE A 133 7.08 2.83 5.64
C ILE A 133 6.12 3.06 4.48
N MET A 134 6.06 4.28 3.98
CA MET A 134 5.25 4.66 2.83
C MET A 134 6.19 5.17 1.74
N CYS A 135 5.90 4.83 0.49
CA CYS A 135 6.63 5.30 -0.67
C CYS A 135 5.65 5.88 -1.66
N GLU A 136 5.97 7.06 -2.14
CA GLU A 136 5.15 7.80 -3.09
C GLU A 136 6.03 8.36 -4.19
N ARG A 137 5.49 8.38 -5.40
CA ARG A 137 6.09 9.10 -6.52
C ARG A 137 5.41 10.45 -6.65
N LEU A 138 6.15 11.52 -6.37
CA LEU A 138 5.72 12.89 -6.67
C LEU A 138 6.11 13.22 -8.10
N VAL A 139 5.15 13.65 -8.92
CA VAL A 139 5.36 14.01 -10.33
C VAL A 139 5.21 15.52 -10.48
N ASP A 140 6.23 16.15 -11.05
CA ASP A 140 6.25 17.54 -11.51
C ASP A 140 6.38 17.56 -13.04
N VAL A 141 6.19 18.73 -13.68
CA VAL A 141 6.06 18.92 -15.13
C VAL A 141 7.14 18.19 -15.95
N HIS A 142 8.36 18.08 -15.43
CA HIS A 142 9.49 17.47 -16.13
C HIS A 142 10.27 16.43 -15.30
N THR A 143 9.88 16.20 -14.05
CA THR A 143 10.66 15.39 -13.12
C THR A 143 9.76 14.57 -12.22
N SER A 144 10.25 13.43 -11.78
CA SER A 144 9.59 12.68 -10.71
C SER A 144 10.57 12.43 -9.57
N LYS A 145 10.07 12.51 -8.35
CA LYS A 145 10.82 12.23 -7.13
C LYS A 145 10.16 11.09 -6.39
N VAL A 146 10.96 10.20 -5.81
CA VAL A 146 10.46 9.17 -4.93
C VAL A 146 10.63 9.65 -3.50
N MET A 147 9.53 9.77 -2.77
CA MET A 147 9.53 10.12 -1.35
C MET A 147 9.25 8.88 -0.52
N VAL A 148 10.10 8.63 0.47
CA VAL A 148 9.89 7.59 1.47
C VAL A 148 9.63 8.23 2.83
N TYR A 149 8.52 7.86 3.44
CA TYR A 149 8.10 8.31 4.76
C TYR A 149 8.21 7.14 5.73
N ILE A 150 8.97 7.31 6.80
CA ILE A 150 9.11 6.33 7.88
C ILE A 150 8.43 6.91 9.11
N VAL A 151 7.41 6.22 9.60
CA VAL A 151 6.63 6.64 10.77
C VAL A 151 6.80 5.61 11.88
N GLY A 152 7.35 6.06 13.00
CA GLY A 152 7.48 5.26 14.23
C GLY A 152 6.30 5.44 15.18
N GLU A 153 6.32 4.73 16.32
CA GLU A 153 5.22 4.74 17.31
C GLU A 153 4.87 6.14 17.86
N ASN A 154 5.82 7.08 17.87
CA ASN A 154 5.62 8.44 18.36
C ASN A 154 4.94 9.37 17.32
N ASN A 155 4.46 8.85 16.19
CA ASN A 155 3.97 9.61 15.04
C ASN A 155 4.99 10.62 14.47
N VAL A 156 6.27 10.44 14.80
CA VAL A 156 7.36 11.23 14.21
C VAL A 156 7.59 10.70 12.80
N VAL A 157 7.43 11.58 11.81
CA VAL A 157 7.62 11.26 10.40
C VAL A 157 9.04 11.63 10.01
N THR A 158 9.83 10.64 9.60
CA THR A 158 11.11 10.87 8.91
C THR A 158 10.86 10.81 7.40
N GLN A 159 11.33 11.80 6.67
CA GLN A 159 11.19 11.87 5.21
C GLN A 159 12.55 11.66 4.56
N VAL A 160 12.59 10.83 3.52
CA VAL A 160 13.78 10.58 2.72
C VAL A 160 13.42 10.77 1.26
N GLU A 161 14.11 11.71 0.60
CA GLU A 161 13.97 11.96 -0.84
C GLU A 161 14.96 11.09 -1.61
N PHE A 162 14.45 10.30 -2.56
CA PHE A 162 15.24 9.46 -3.44
C PHE A 162 15.19 9.99 -4.87
N GLY A 163 16.21 10.78 -5.20
CA GLY A 163 16.58 11.14 -6.57
C GLY A 163 15.51 11.85 -7.41
N VAL A 164 15.96 12.43 -8.52
CA VAL A 164 15.08 12.84 -9.60
C VAL A 164 15.21 11.78 -10.69
N VAL A 165 14.12 11.07 -10.98
CA VAL A 165 14.06 10.17 -12.12
C VAL A 165 13.53 10.98 -13.30
N GLU A 166 14.27 11.00 -14.42
CA GLU A 166 13.72 11.40 -15.71
C GLU A 166 12.43 10.62 -15.95
N MET A 167 11.45 11.23 -16.63
CA MET A 167 10.06 10.74 -16.68
C MET A 167 9.94 9.35 -17.34
N ASP A 168 10.27 8.30 -16.59
CA ASP A 168 10.03 6.90 -16.93
C ASP A 168 8.63 6.54 -16.41
N GLY A 169 7.88 5.70 -17.14
CA GLY A 169 6.52 5.31 -16.79
C GLY A 169 6.40 4.43 -15.55
N CYS A 170 7.50 4.08 -14.87
CA CYS A 170 7.50 3.12 -13.77
C CYS A 170 7.03 3.71 -12.42
N TRP A 171 6.21 2.94 -11.69
CA TRP A 171 5.75 3.26 -10.34
C TRP A 171 6.75 2.84 -9.26
N ALA A 172 6.93 3.68 -8.25
CA ALA A 172 7.77 3.33 -7.10
C ALA A 172 6.98 2.44 -6.13
N VAL A 173 7.37 1.16 -6.03
CA VAL A 173 6.69 0.17 -5.18
C VAL A 173 7.66 -0.35 -4.14
N ILE A 174 7.29 -0.26 -2.86
CA ILE A 174 7.98 -1.01 -1.80
C ILE A 174 7.45 -2.43 -1.82
N PHE A 175 8.28 -3.36 -2.31
CA PHE A 175 7.90 -4.77 -2.39
C PHE A 175 8.14 -5.52 -1.08
N ASN A 176 9.26 -5.25 -0.39
CA ASN A 176 9.61 -5.89 0.88
C ASN A 176 10.47 -4.99 1.76
N TYR A 177 10.35 -5.14 3.07
CA TYR A 177 11.22 -4.53 4.06
C TYR A 177 11.86 -5.63 4.89
N VAL A 178 13.17 -5.80 4.75
CA VAL A 178 13.98 -6.61 5.65
C VAL A 178 14.65 -5.63 6.62
N PRO A 179 14.34 -5.65 7.92
CA PRO A 179 15.05 -4.84 8.89
C PRO A 179 16.51 -5.31 8.95
N SER A 180 17.38 -4.68 8.17
CA SER A 180 18.82 -4.89 8.31
C SER A 180 19.32 -4.09 9.51
N LEU A 181 20.10 -4.73 10.38
CA LEU A 181 20.85 -4.11 11.48
C LEU A 181 22.05 -3.27 10.98
N ILE A 182 22.19 -3.09 9.66
CA ILE A 182 23.32 -2.41 9.05
C ILE A 182 22.86 -1.03 8.60
N GLN A 183 23.44 0.00 9.23
CA GLN A 183 23.32 1.38 8.84
C GLN A 183 23.87 1.54 7.42
N ILE A 184 22.98 1.79 6.44
CA ILE A 184 23.39 2.08 5.08
C ILE A 184 23.99 3.48 5.10
N GLU A 185 25.31 3.59 4.93
CA GLU A 185 25.96 4.88 4.77
C GLU A 185 25.39 5.57 3.51
N GLN A 186 24.98 6.84 3.68
CA GLN A 186 24.63 7.67 2.53
C GLN A 186 25.85 7.77 1.63
N ALA A 187 25.67 7.46 0.34
CA ALA A 187 26.71 7.57 -0.66
C ALA A 187 27.12 9.05 -0.84
N GLY A 188 28.06 9.50 -0.02
CA GLY A 188 28.98 10.56 -0.38
C GLY A 188 29.82 10.06 -1.57
N GLY A 189 29.93 10.90 -2.60
CA GLY A 189 30.41 10.50 -3.92
C GLY A 189 31.81 9.82 -3.97
N ASN A 190 32.00 9.13 -5.10
CA ASN A 190 33.19 8.48 -5.66
C ASN A 190 33.47 6.99 -5.37
N ARG A 191 33.02 6.18 -6.33
CA ARG A 191 33.67 5.03 -7.02
C ARG A 191 34.34 3.90 -6.21
N ASN A 192 33.90 2.69 -6.61
CA ASN A 192 34.56 1.38 -6.66
C ASN A 192 34.70 0.56 -5.37
N ILE A 193 33.83 -0.46 -5.20
CA ILE A 193 34.18 -1.82 -4.71
C ILE A 193 33.26 -2.82 -5.44
N VAL A 194 33.74 -3.48 -6.48
CA VAL A 194 34.13 -4.91 -6.55
C VAL A 194 33.11 -5.90 -5.97
N SER A 195 32.64 -6.76 -6.88
CA SER A 195 31.74 -7.90 -6.72
C SER A 195 32.19 -8.94 -5.68
N GLY A 196 31.22 -9.60 -5.06
CA GLY A 196 31.39 -10.98 -4.63
C GLY A 196 30.40 -11.43 -3.56
N PHE A 197 29.37 -12.17 -3.95
CA PHE A 197 28.90 -13.31 -3.16
C PHE A 197 28.50 -14.44 -4.10
N SER A 198 29.41 -15.41 -4.21
CA SER A 198 29.09 -16.78 -4.59
C SER A 198 28.15 -17.37 -3.54
N ASN A 199 27.18 -18.18 -3.96
CA ASN A 199 26.84 -19.38 -3.20
C ASN A 199 26.43 -20.49 -4.17
N SER A 200 27.30 -21.49 -4.21
CA SER A 200 27.11 -22.80 -4.81
C SER A 200 26.55 -23.77 -3.77
N MET A 201 25.82 -24.78 -4.29
CA MET A 201 25.61 -26.14 -3.76
C MET A 201 24.65 -26.24 -2.55
N THR A 202 23.73 -27.20 -2.46
CA THR A 202 23.37 -28.38 -3.28
C THR A 202 21.91 -28.70 -3.01
#